data_AF-A0A526YGC9-F1
#
_entry.id   AF-A0A526YGC9-F1
#
_cell.length_a   1.000
_cell.length_b   1.000
_cell.length_c   1.000
_cell.angle_alpha   90.00
_cell.angle_beta   90.00
_cell.angle_gamma   90.00
#
_symmetry.space_group_name_H-M   'P 1'
#
loop_
_entity.id
_entity.type
_entity.pdbx_description
1 polymer ?
#
loop_
_entity_poly.entity_id
_entity_poly.type
_entity_poly.pdbx_seq_one_letter_code
_entity_poly.pdbx_strand_id
1 'polypeptide(L)'
;MADFVGALKKTLDGLGNPTPEIRARVYDKARSTIADKLAKNIPPLAPSVVAQHKRTLEDAIAIVERGYAKPAPVSDPLSELEDIFSSIDRNKNQPS
;
A
#
# COMPACT_ATOMS: atom_id res chain seq x y z
N MET A 1 -14.80 3.63 13.38
CA MET A 1 -13.41 3.28 13.02
C MET A 1 -12.59 4.56 13.15
N ALA A 2 -11.46 4.56 13.86
CA ALA A 2 -10.61 5.76 13.85
C ALA A 2 -10.21 6.07 12.40
N ASP A 3 -10.44 7.30 11.95
CA ASP A 3 -10.25 7.68 10.55
C ASP A 3 -8.77 7.97 10.23
N PHE A 4 -7.90 7.01 10.57
CA PHE A 4 -6.47 7.08 10.28
C PHE A 4 -6.22 7.11 8.76
N VAL A 5 -7.06 6.42 7.99
CA VAL A 5 -6.97 6.42 6.52
C VAL A 5 -7.17 7.83 5.97
N GLY A 6 -8.24 8.54 6.39
CA GLY A 6 -8.48 9.92 5.98
C GLY A 6 -7.37 10.87 6.42
N ALA A 7 -6.88 10.73 7.65
CA ALA A 7 -5.80 11.56 8.17
C ALA A 7 -4.47 11.36 7.43
N LEU A 8 -4.12 10.11 7.09
CA LEU A 8 -2.92 9.79 6.34
C LEU A 8 -3.01 10.31 4.91
N LYS A 9 -4.11 10.04 4.21
CA LYS A 9 -4.35 10.55 2.84
C LYS A 9 -4.24 12.07 2.80
N LYS A 10 -4.96 12.77 3.69
CA LYS A 10 -4.91 14.23 3.79
C LYS A 10 -3.49 14.78 4.00
N THR A 11 -2.70 14.09 4.81
CA THR A 11 -1.30 14.46 5.06
C THR A 11 -0.46 14.30 3.79
N LEU A 12 -0.62 13.19 3.09
CA LEU A 12 0.11 12.88 1.86
C LEU A 12 -0.30 13.80 0.69
N ASP A 13 -1.60 14.08 0.55
CA ASP A 13 -2.14 14.99 -0.46
C ASP A 13 -1.59 16.42 -0.26
N GLY A 14 -1.41 16.84 0.99
CA GLY A 14 -0.80 18.13 1.33
C GLY A 14 0.68 18.27 0.96
N LEU A 15 1.38 17.15 0.70
CA LEU A 15 2.80 17.14 0.30
C LEU A 15 2.99 17.24 -1.23
N GLY A 16 1.91 17.23 -2.01
CA GLY A 16 1.92 17.42 -3.46
C GLY A 16 2.37 16.19 -4.26
N ASN A 17 3.60 15.71 -4.03
CA ASN A 17 4.12 14.49 -4.67
C ASN A 17 4.60 13.48 -3.62
N PRO A 18 3.72 12.62 -3.10
CA PRO A 18 4.07 11.64 -2.09
C PRO A 18 4.81 10.44 -2.71
N THR A 19 6.12 10.61 -2.95
CA THR A 19 7.01 9.51 -3.34
C THR A 19 7.03 8.41 -2.28
N PRO A 20 7.40 7.15 -2.62
CA PRO A 20 7.45 6.06 -1.64
C PRO A 20 8.28 6.38 -0.39
N GLU A 21 9.41 7.07 -0.55
CA GLU A 21 10.22 7.55 0.58
C GLU A 21 9.51 8.57 1.46
N ILE A 22 8.79 9.52 0.86
CA ILE A 22 8.01 10.51 1.61
C ILE A 22 6.88 9.81 2.37
N ARG A 23 6.19 8.86 1.73
CA ARG A 23 5.12 8.08 2.39
C ARG A 23 5.66 7.28 3.56
N ALA A 24 6.78 6.59 3.41
CA ALA A 24 7.45 5.86 4.48
C ALA A 24 7.73 6.76 5.70
N ARG A 25 8.30 7.95 5.47
CA ARG A 25 8.56 8.93 6.55
C ARG A 25 7.28 9.38 7.25
N VAL A 26 6.18 9.57 6.51
CA VAL A 26 4.88 9.95 7.10
C VAL A 26 4.33 8.82 7.98
N TYR A 27 4.45 7.56 7.55
CA TYR A 27 4.02 6.41 8.34
C TYR A 27 4.84 6.24 9.61
N ASP A 28 6.16 6.39 9.54
CA ASP A 28 7.02 6.32 10.71
C ASP A 28 6.67 7.42 11.72
N LYS A 29 6.44 8.64 11.24
CA LYS A 29 5.98 9.75 12.09
C LYS A 29 4.61 9.46 12.72
N ALA A 30 3.69 8.86 11.98
CA ALA A 30 2.38 8.47 12.50
C ALA A 30 2.52 7.42 13.62
N ARG A 31 3.38 6.41 13.45
CA ARG A 31 3.67 5.38 14.47
C ARG A 31 4.20 6.00 15.75
N SER A 32 5.21 6.85 15.66
CA SER A 32 5.78 7.54 16.83
C SER A 32 4.74 8.43 17.52
N THR A 33 3.98 9.20 16.75
CA THR A 33 2.93 10.08 17.31
C THR A 33 1.86 9.28 18.05
N ILE A 34 1.44 8.13 17.52
CA ILE A 34 0.45 7.28 18.18
C ILE A 34 1.05 6.61 19.42
N ALA A 35 2.29 6.12 19.35
CA ALA A 35 2.99 5.58 20.51
C ALA A 35 3.09 6.61 21.65
N ASP A 36 3.48 7.84 21.34
CA ASP A 36 3.56 8.94 22.31
C ASP A 36 2.20 9.28 22.91
N LYS A 37 1.14 9.34 22.08
CA LYS A 37 -0.23 9.60 22.56
C LYS A 37 -0.74 8.50 23.47
N LEU A 38 -0.44 7.25 23.16
CA LEU A 38 -0.83 6.11 24.00
C LEU A 38 -0.04 6.09 25.31
N ALA A 39 1.25 6.43 25.29
CA ALA A 39 2.09 6.52 26.48
C ALA A 39 1.69 7.66 27.44
N LYS A 40 1.21 8.79 26.89
CA LYS A 40 0.76 9.96 27.65
C LYS A 40 -0.68 9.83 28.18
N ASN A 41 -1.38 8.73 27.91
CA ASN A 41 -2.76 8.56 28.32
C ASN A 41 -2.85 8.28 29.83
N ILE A 42 -3.67 9.03 30.55
CA ILE A 42 -3.90 8.88 31.99
C ILE A 42 -5.42 8.83 32.24
N PRO A 43 -5.95 7.76 32.83
CA PRO A 43 -5.25 6.55 33.28
C PRO A 43 -4.67 5.71 32.12
N PRO A 44 -3.65 4.86 32.37
CA PRO A 44 -3.04 4.04 31.33
C PRO A 44 -4.07 3.16 30.64
N LEU A 45 -4.04 3.15 29.30
CA LEU A 45 -4.89 2.29 28.49
C LEU A 45 -4.50 0.82 28.70
N ALA A 46 -5.49 -0.08 28.66
CA ALA A 46 -5.25 -1.51 28.71
C ALA A 46 -4.33 -1.96 27.55
N PRO A 47 -3.41 -2.92 27.76
CA PRO A 47 -2.45 -3.35 26.75
C PRO A 47 -3.14 -3.86 25.47
N SER A 48 -4.29 -4.54 25.59
CA SER A 48 -5.08 -5.01 24.45
C SER A 48 -5.60 -3.85 23.59
N VAL A 49 -5.98 -2.73 24.22
CA VAL A 49 -6.49 -1.53 23.53
C VAL A 49 -5.33 -0.82 22.83
N VAL A 50 -4.17 -0.70 23.49
CA VAL A 50 -2.93 -0.17 22.88
C VAL A 50 -2.54 -0.98 21.64
N ALA A 51 -2.56 -2.32 21.75
CA ALA A 51 -2.27 -3.21 20.63
C ALA A 51 -3.28 -3.03 19.48
N GLN A 52 -4.58 -2.91 19.80
CA GLN A 52 -5.62 -2.66 18.81
C GLN A 52 -5.45 -1.32 18.10
N HIS A 53 -5.07 -0.25 18.82
CA HIS A 53 -4.78 1.05 18.20
C HIS A 53 -3.60 0.98 17.24
N LYS A 54 -2.51 0.31 17.63
CA LYS A 54 -1.35 0.09 16.77
C LYS A 54 -1.73 -0.73 15.52
N ARG A 55 -2.48 -1.81 15.69
CA ARG A 55 -2.97 -2.64 14.57
C ARG A 55 -3.84 -1.84 13.61
N THR A 56 -4.77 -1.04 14.14
CA THR A 56 -5.65 -0.20 13.32
C THR A 56 -4.85 0.83 12.51
N LEU A 57 -3.75 1.36 13.05
CA LEU A 57 -2.84 2.24 12.31
C LEU A 57 -2.15 1.49 11.17
N GLU A 58 -1.60 0.30 11.43
CA GLU A 58 -0.93 -0.50 10.38
C GLU A 58 -1.90 -0.93 9.27
N ASP A 59 -3.13 -1.33 9.62
CA ASP A 59 -4.18 -1.65 8.65
C ASP A 59 -4.50 -0.42 7.77
N ALA A 60 -4.58 0.77 8.38
CA ALA A 60 -4.79 2.01 7.64
C ALA A 60 -3.62 2.33 6.69
N ILE A 61 -2.38 2.13 7.13
CA ILE A 61 -1.19 2.29 6.28
C ILE A 61 -1.26 1.34 5.09
N ALA A 62 -1.60 0.07 5.30
CA ALA A 62 -1.72 -0.92 4.23
C ALA A 62 -2.82 -0.54 3.21
N ILE A 63 -3.95 -0.01 3.69
CA ILE A 63 -5.04 0.48 2.81
C ILE A 63 -4.56 1.67 1.97
N VAL A 64 -3.83 2.61 2.58
CA VAL A 64 -3.31 3.79 1.88
C VAL A 64 -2.25 3.39 0.85
N GLU A 65 -1.28 2.55 1.23
CA GLU A 65 -0.26 2.06 0.31
C GLU A 65 -0.83 1.26 -0.84
N ARG A 66 -1.88 0.46 -0.63
CA ARG A 66 -2.58 -0.21 -1.74
C ARG A 66 -3.15 0.78 -2.76
N GLY A 67 -3.55 1.98 -2.33
CA GLY A 67 -3.98 3.04 -3.23
C GLY A 67 -2.84 3.66 -4.06
N TYR A 68 -1.60 3.62 -3.55
CA TYR A 68 -0.41 4.12 -4.24
C TYR A 68 0.35 3.06 -5.03
N ALA A 69 0.22 1.78 -4.66
CA ALA A 69 0.71 0.68 -5.45
C ALA A 69 -0.03 0.70 -6.79
N LYS A 70 0.66 1.15 -7.85
CA LYS A 70 0.18 1.09 -9.23
C LYS A 70 -0.48 -0.29 -9.41
N PRO A 71 -1.72 -0.39 -9.95
CA PRO A 71 -2.27 -1.70 -10.28
C PRO A 71 -1.20 -2.41 -11.08
N ALA A 72 -0.77 -3.58 -10.61
CA ALA A 72 0.16 -4.40 -11.36
C ALA A 72 -0.37 -4.40 -12.80
N PRO A 73 0.45 -4.07 -13.82
CA PRO A 73 0.00 -4.22 -15.18
C PRO A 73 -0.47 -5.66 -15.27
N VAL A 74 -1.78 -5.84 -15.41
CA VAL A 74 -2.34 -7.07 -15.97
C VAL A 74 -1.45 -7.34 -17.18
N SER A 75 -0.86 -8.52 -17.27
CA SER A 75 -0.16 -8.94 -18.50
C SER A 75 -1.06 -8.51 -19.64
N ASP A 76 -0.55 -7.65 -20.52
CA ASP A 76 -1.35 -7.09 -21.58
C ASP A 76 -1.91 -8.28 -22.35
N PRO A 77 -3.25 -8.50 -22.41
CA PRO A 77 -3.81 -9.65 -23.10
C PRO A 77 -3.39 -9.70 -24.57
N LEU A 78 -2.91 -8.59 -25.14
CA LEU A 78 -2.26 -8.57 -26.45
C LEU A 78 -0.91 -9.30 -26.48
N SER A 79 -0.10 -9.24 -25.43
CA SER A 79 1.20 -9.93 -25.37
C SER A 79 1.03 -11.45 -25.40
N GLU A 80 -0.04 -11.98 -24.77
CA GLU A 80 -0.36 -13.41 -24.83
C GLU A 80 -0.76 -13.86 -26.25
N LEU A 81 -1.42 -12.99 -27.03
CA LEU A 81 -1.80 -13.29 -28.41
C LEU A 81 -0.59 -13.28 -29.35
N GLU A 82 0.36 -12.36 -29.17
CA GLU A 82 1.56 -12.28 -30.01
C GLU A 82 2.48 -13.50 -29.85
N ASP A 83 2.59 -14.05 -28.63
CA ASP A 83 3.28 -15.32 -28.37
C ASP A 83 2.58 -16.53 -29.05
N ILE A 84 1.25 -16.53 -29.08
CA ILE A 84 0.46 -17.57 -29.78
C ILE A 84 0.66 -17.48 -31.30
N PHE A 85 0.57 -16.28 -31.89
CA PHE A 85 0.79 -16.09 -33.32
C PHE A 85 2.22 -16.47 -33.73
N SER A 86 3.21 -16.10 -32.92
CA SER A 86 4.63 -16.45 -33.13
C SER A 86 4.88 -17.97 -33.05
N SER A 87 4.15 -18.67 -32.19
CA SER A 87 4.26 -20.14 -32.06
C SER A 87 3.63 -20.88 -33.25
N ILE A 88 2.56 -20.34 -33.82
CA ILE A 88 1.86 -20.92 -34.99
C ILE A 88 2.69 -20.76 -36.27
N ASP A 89 3.35 -19.61 -36.45
CA ASP A 89 4.16 -19.34 -37.65
C ASP A 89 5.40 -20.27 -37.73
N ARG A 90 6.07 -20.53 -36.60
CA ARG A 90 7.21 -21.46 -36.54
C ARG A 90 6.86 -22.90 -36.92
N ASN A 91 5.65 -23.36 -36.64
CA ASN A 91 5.22 -24.73 -36.93
C ASN A 91 4.96 -24.96 -38.44
N LYS A 92 4.80 -23.89 -39.22
CA LYS A 92 4.45 -23.97 -40.65
C LYS A 92 5.68 -24.11 -41.57
N ASN A 93 6.89 -23.92 -41.04
CA ASN A 93 8.16 -24.02 -41.78
C ASN A 93 9.00 -25.26 -41.42
N GLN A 94 8.41 -26.32 -40.83
CA GLN A 94 9.11 -27.59 -40.65
C GLN A 94 8.88 -28.50 -41.88
N PRO A 95 9.88 -28.71 -42.77
CA PRO A 95 9.82 -29.81 -43.73
C PRO A 95 9.90 -31.16 -42.98
N SER A 96 9.10 -32.13 -43.40
CA SER A 96 9.12 -33.53 -42.92
C SER A 96 10.47 -34.21 -43.08
#